data_AF-A0A431PRX4-F1
#
_entry.id   AF-A0A431PRX4-F1
#
_cell.length_a   1.000
_cell.length_b   1.000
_cell.length_c   1.000
_cell.angle_alpha   90.00
_cell.angle_beta   90.00
_cell.angle_gamma   90.00
#
_symmetry.space_group_name_H-M   'P 1'
#
loop_
_entity.id
_entity.type
_entity.pdbx_description
1 polymer ?
#
loop_
_entity_poly.entity_id
_entity_poly.type
_entity_poly.pdbx_seq_one_letter_code
_entity_poly.pdbx_strand_id
1 'polypeptide(L)'
;MGKTSMNKFVGDISRRCLIQGGVASALTLSALPRQALAQCPPGFLSPVNQSILTVNQRFKIEAFAYSAPNFYFDGTPIGQGVISDSSGAYSLYYTPGSTNFSVNLTAQAASGPAVTVKLAVAEDNRFKTDLTLWAATNLRVTAGESDPDGGAGAYKATALVSSTAVKHIISTSAVRASVNLSSGFEVWVEYNPSFPVILIYPTNTNVAQYCYVNLQNGDTNGNYAYAKVVETRGNWVRIWFYRSQGSKTDTVNIYACKQMNAPLCVTDGTEYIRFYKPRSADGLLPFTNFQQMQRKSNGNINGRRQWLTRSPFNDNEANLNRDLPINVVVPDSYNPDFKYPVIYVLDVENTPGTSYLDGLQVLKNLNIHNIYNVILAQTFWQGGYAPWYGTKSDGTIRADVHVRDCLVGLVDEQFSTIASPEGRILLGFSKSGWGAMSLLLRNPTVFGYAGSWDAPFNLQFGGTNFGQAAYYGTEAQYKLYNPKDILGSYVGSIKTRKRIVLGGGVVFNTDTNDFANLLTSFGVPYSYIFRDLSKYGGLAHNWNAYDNDFSGNAPNGWCTTFVSALMSLVAAPKG
;
A
#
# COMPACT_ATOMS: atom_id res chain seq x y z
N MET A 1 44.61 32.80 8.47
CA MET A 1 43.81 34.01 8.20
C MET A 1 43.20 33.84 6.81
N GLY A 2 41.90 33.89 6.53
CA GLY A 2 40.69 34.07 7.31
C GLY A 2 39.53 33.53 6.46
N LYS A 3 38.47 33.07 7.13
CA LYS A 3 37.20 32.65 6.54
C LYS A 3 36.50 33.84 5.90
N THR A 4 35.88 33.64 4.73
CA THR A 4 34.61 34.31 4.43
C THR A 4 33.68 33.33 3.74
N SER A 5 32.66 32.95 4.50
CA SER A 5 31.52 32.12 4.15
C SER A 5 30.70 32.69 3.00
N MET A 6 30.29 31.84 2.06
CA MET A 6 29.09 32.07 1.26
C MET A 6 28.13 30.89 1.46
N ASN A 7 27.29 31.03 2.48
CA ASN A 7 26.06 30.26 2.62
C ASN A 7 25.19 30.52 1.37
N LYS A 8 24.94 29.50 0.57
CA LYS A 8 23.80 29.47 -0.36
C LYS A 8 23.06 28.16 -0.19
N PHE A 9 21.96 28.26 0.56
CA PHE A 9 20.78 27.41 0.57
C PHE A 9 20.88 26.07 -0.20
N VAL A 10 21.23 25.01 0.53
CA VAL A 10 20.81 23.66 0.16
C VAL A 10 19.38 23.52 0.66
N GLY A 11 18.41 23.81 -0.21
CA GLY A 11 17.01 23.53 0.06
C GLY A 11 16.77 22.03 -0.04
N ASP A 12 16.27 21.45 1.06
CA ASP A 12 15.68 20.12 1.13
C ASP A 12 14.70 19.87 -0.04
N ILE A 13 15.08 19.03 -1.00
CA ILE A 13 14.15 18.55 -2.02
C ILE A 13 13.37 17.38 -1.40
N SER A 14 12.34 17.71 -0.62
CA SER A 14 11.32 16.74 -0.24
C SER A 14 10.70 16.11 -1.50
N ARG A 15 10.33 14.82 -1.45
CA ARG A 15 9.78 13.98 -2.53
C ARG A 15 8.39 14.42 -3.06
N ARG A 16 8.17 15.73 -3.22
CA ARG A 16 7.01 16.35 -3.85
C ARG A 16 7.50 16.99 -5.14
N CYS A 17 7.19 16.39 -6.28
CA CYS A 17 7.09 17.19 -7.49
C CYS A 17 5.63 17.18 -7.87
N LEU A 18 4.96 18.30 -7.66
CA LEU A 18 3.92 18.71 -8.57
C LEU A 18 4.56 19.77 -9.46
N ILE A 19 4.56 19.53 -10.77
CA ILE A 19 5.10 20.50 -11.71
C ILE A 19 3.94 21.43 -12.05
N GLN A 20 3.88 22.57 -11.38
CA GLN A 20 3.04 23.67 -11.83
C GLN A 20 3.53 24.12 -13.21
N GLY A 21 2.67 24.12 -14.23
CA GLY A 21 3.03 24.65 -15.54
C GLY A 21 3.48 26.11 -15.44
N GLY A 22 4.72 26.36 -15.85
CA GLY A 22 5.36 27.67 -15.84
C GLY A 22 6.78 27.49 -16.36
N VAL A 23 7.36 28.55 -16.93
CA VAL A 23 8.70 28.51 -17.58
C VAL A 23 9.84 28.01 -16.66
N ALA A 24 9.57 27.81 -15.36
CA ALA A 24 10.54 27.47 -14.32
C ALA A 24 10.39 26.08 -13.66
N SER A 25 9.44 25.22 -14.09
CA SER A 25 9.12 24.00 -13.34
C SER A 25 9.74 22.73 -13.95
N ALA A 26 10.49 21.97 -13.14
CA ALA A 26 11.30 20.83 -13.57
C ALA A 26 10.99 19.51 -12.84
N LEU A 27 11.01 18.41 -13.60
CA LEU A 27 10.83 17.03 -13.14
C LEU A 27 12.18 16.32 -13.07
N THR A 28 12.68 15.99 -11.90
CA THR A 28 14.00 15.35 -11.81
C THR A 28 13.93 13.82 -11.64
N LEU A 29 14.46 13.09 -12.61
CA LEU A 29 14.67 11.64 -12.63
C LEU A 29 16.08 11.33 -12.10
N SER A 30 16.19 10.89 -10.85
CA SER A 30 17.47 10.46 -10.30
C SER A 30 17.77 9.01 -10.71
N ALA A 31 18.80 8.78 -11.54
CA ALA A 31 19.44 7.47 -11.61
C ALA A 31 20.20 7.25 -10.30
N LEU A 32 19.80 6.29 -9.47
CA LEU A 32 20.45 6.02 -8.19
C LEU A 32 21.89 5.46 -8.38
N PRO A 33 22.94 6.15 -7.89
CA PRO A 33 24.20 5.51 -7.54
C PRO A 33 24.13 5.04 -6.07
N ARG A 34 24.93 4.03 -5.73
CA ARG A 34 24.95 3.20 -4.50
C ARG A 34 25.04 3.89 -3.12
N GLN A 35 24.82 5.20 -2.95
CA GLN A 35 25.06 5.90 -1.66
C GLN A 35 23.89 6.74 -1.11
N ALA A 36 22.77 6.93 -1.80
CA ALA A 36 21.68 7.81 -1.34
C ALA A 36 20.62 7.15 -0.42
N LEU A 37 21.00 6.11 0.35
CA LEU A 37 20.06 5.35 1.18
C LEU A 37 19.93 5.84 2.64
N ALA A 38 20.57 6.96 3.04
CA ALA A 38 20.80 7.22 4.46
C ALA A 38 20.03 8.36 5.13
N GLN A 39 19.32 9.28 4.45
CA GLN A 39 18.78 10.47 5.14
C GLN A 39 17.47 11.00 4.53
N CYS A 40 16.30 10.65 5.11
CA CYS A 40 15.06 11.45 5.04
C CYS A 40 14.10 11.08 6.20
N PRO A 41 13.72 12.04 7.09
CA PRO A 41 12.64 11.90 8.08
C PRO A 41 11.22 12.09 7.47
N PRO A 42 10.12 11.82 8.22
CA PRO A 42 8.89 11.24 7.69
C PRO A 42 7.74 12.21 7.37
N GLY A 43 6.98 11.86 6.33
CA GLY A 43 5.68 12.46 6.01
C GLY A 43 5.22 12.04 4.61
N PHE A 44 4.32 11.06 4.57
CA PHE A 44 3.74 10.40 3.38
C PHE A 44 4.62 9.39 2.63
N LEU A 45 4.11 8.16 2.57
CA LEU A 45 4.60 7.10 1.71
C LEU A 45 4.24 7.37 0.25
N SER A 46 5.22 7.76 -0.54
CA SER A 46 5.27 7.27 -1.92
C SER A 46 6.08 5.97 -1.88
N PRO A 47 5.55 4.83 -2.39
CA PRO A 47 6.41 3.70 -2.68
C PRO A 47 7.51 4.20 -3.61
N VAL A 48 8.75 3.88 -3.25
CA VAL A 48 10.03 4.49 -3.66
C VAL A 48 10.26 4.53 -5.19
N ASN A 49 9.33 4.08 -6.02
CA ASN A 49 9.43 4.03 -7.48
C ASN A 49 8.24 4.63 -8.26
N GLN A 50 7.24 5.28 -7.65
CA GLN A 50 6.16 5.92 -8.43
C GLN A 50 5.69 7.24 -7.80
N SER A 51 6.11 8.34 -8.41
CA SER A 51 5.46 9.65 -8.28
C SER A 51 4.46 9.74 -9.42
N ILE A 52 3.16 9.67 -9.10
CA ILE A 52 2.14 9.95 -10.10
C ILE A 52 2.09 11.45 -10.30
N LEU A 53 2.48 11.89 -11.48
CA LEU A 53 2.63 13.30 -11.81
C LEU A 53 1.52 13.72 -12.75
N THR A 54 0.91 14.84 -12.40
CA THR A 54 -0.11 15.46 -13.23
C THR A 54 0.42 16.71 -13.86
N VAL A 55 0.40 16.70 -15.18
CA VAL A 55 0.86 17.78 -16.04
C VAL A 55 -0.26 18.08 -17.01
N ASN A 56 -0.61 19.35 -17.15
CA ASN A 56 -1.61 19.86 -18.09
C ASN A 56 -1.04 21.02 -18.92
N GLN A 57 0.24 21.32 -18.75
CA GLN A 57 0.97 22.40 -19.38
C GLN A 57 2.40 21.95 -19.68
N ARG A 58 3.16 22.76 -20.43
CA ARG A 58 4.57 22.49 -20.73
C ARG A 58 5.39 22.37 -19.44
N PHE A 59 6.23 21.34 -19.37
CA PHE A 59 7.11 21.08 -18.23
C PHE A 59 8.52 20.68 -18.66
N LYS A 60 9.51 20.91 -17.79
CA LYS A 60 10.89 20.44 -17.98
C LYS A 60 11.02 19.05 -17.37
N ILE A 61 11.59 18.09 -18.11
CA ILE A 61 12.04 16.79 -17.64
C ILE A 61 13.54 16.90 -17.44
N GLU A 62 14.08 16.38 -16.35
CA GLU A 62 15.48 16.36 -15.99
C GLU A 62 15.89 14.94 -15.61
N ALA A 63 17.11 14.54 -15.96
CA ALA A 63 17.69 13.28 -15.54
C ALA A 63 19.18 13.45 -15.26
N PHE A 64 19.63 12.90 -14.14
CA PHE A 64 21.05 12.80 -13.84
C PHE A 64 21.59 11.51 -14.42
N ALA A 65 22.49 11.63 -15.39
CA ALA A 65 23.11 10.50 -16.06
C ALA A 65 24.57 10.83 -16.42
N TYR A 66 25.40 9.81 -16.60
CA TYR A 66 26.79 9.97 -17.04
C TYR A 66 26.92 10.35 -18.53
N SER A 67 25.84 10.20 -19.30
CA SER A 67 25.75 10.52 -20.72
C SER A 67 24.33 10.94 -21.07
N ALA A 68 24.15 11.68 -22.17
CA ALA A 68 22.85 12.19 -22.61
C ALA A 68 21.81 11.06 -22.77
N PRO A 69 20.76 11.03 -21.93
CA PRO A 69 19.73 10.00 -22.01
C PRO A 69 18.74 10.30 -23.13
N ASN A 70 18.21 9.26 -23.74
CA ASN A 70 17.01 9.35 -24.55
C ASN A 70 15.79 9.25 -23.64
N PHE A 71 14.78 10.07 -23.90
CA PHE A 71 13.50 10.03 -23.24
C PHE A 71 12.45 9.36 -24.13
N TYR A 72 11.57 8.58 -23.51
CA TYR A 72 10.51 7.83 -24.19
C TYR A 72 9.19 7.98 -23.44
N PHE A 73 8.08 7.97 -24.18
CA PHE A 73 6.75 7.66 -23.65
C PHE A 73 6.26 6.34 -24.21
N ASP A 74 5.99 5.37 -23.33
CA ASP A 74 5.52 4.03 -23.70
C ASP A 74 6.36 3.38 -24.81
N GLY A 75 7.68 3.59 -24.72
CA GLY A 75 8.66 3.09 -25.70
C GLY A 75 8.83 3.94 -26.96
N THR A 76 7.99 4.97 -27.16
CA THR A 76 8.12 5.93 -28.28
C THR A 76 9.09 7.05 -27.90
N PRO A 77 10.16 7.30 -28.68
CA PRO A 77 11.11 8.37 -28.40
C PRO A 77 10.43 9.75 -28.42
N ILE A 78 10.71 10.58 -27.41
CA ILE A 78 10.22 11.97 -27.34
C ILE A 78 11.33 13.01 -27.43
N GLY A 79 12.60 12.58 -27.33
CA GLY A 79 13.76 13.45 -27.51
C GLY A 79 14.96 12.98 -26.71
N GLN A 80 16.12 13.57 -26.98
CA GLN A 80 17.35 13.36 -26.22
C GLN A 80 17.55 14.51 -25.24
N GLY A 81 17.99 14.19 -24.03
CA GLY A 81 18.27 15.19 -23.01
C GLY A 81 19.45 16.08 -23.38
N VAL A 82 19.30 17.39 -23.16
CA VAL A 82 20.34 18.40 -23.34
C VAL A 82 20.75 19.00 -21.99
N ILE A 83 22.04 19.28 -21.80
CA ILE A 83 22.51 19.95 -20.59
C ILE A 83 21.87 21.34 -20.54
N SER A 84 21.09 21.59 -19.50
CA SER A 84 20.19 22.77 -19.47
C SER A 84 20.59 23.86 -18.49
N ASP A 85 21.52 23.55 -17.58
CA ASP A 85 22.02 24.45 -16.57
C ASP A 85 23.34 23.92 -15.98
N SER A 86 23.90 24.67 -15.03
CA SER A 86 25.14 24.33 -14.33
C SER A 86 25.02 23.15 -13.34
N SER A 87 23.84 22.53 -13.20
CA SER A 87 23.64 21.38 -12.30
C SER A 87 24.20 20.07 -12.86
N GLY A 88 24.49 20.02 -14.18
CA GLY A 88 24.90 18.80 -14.87
C GLY A 88 23.76 17.84 -15.20
N ALA A 89 22.51 18.22 -14.96
CA ALA A 89 21.34 17.44 -15.38
C ALA A 89 21.06 17.59 -16.89
N TYR A 90 20.71 16.47 -17.52
CA TYR A 90 20.16 16.47 -18.88
C TYR A 90 18.67 16.75 -18.82
N SER A 91 18.15 17.61 -19.68
CA SER A 91 16.74 17.98 -19.68
C SER A 91 16.06 17.95 -21.04
N LEU A 92 14.75 17.82 -21.04
CA LEU A 92 13.87 17.91 -22.19
C LEU A 92 12.59 18.65 -21.79
N TYR A 93 12.20 19.68 -22.53
CA TYR A 93 10.88 20.27 -22.34
C TYR A 93 9.83 19.47 -23.11
N TYR A 94 8.71 19.16 -22.47
CA TYR A 94 7.61 18.46 -23.10
C TYR A 94 6.29 19.21 -22.85
N THR A 95 5.46 19.29 -23.89
CA THR A 95 4.10 19.83 -23.82
C THR A 95 3.12 18.66 -24.01
N PRO A 96 2.27 18.35 -23.03
CA PRO A 96 1.28 17.27 -23.17
C PRO A 96 0.32 17.51 -24.33
N GLY A 97 0.08 16.47 -25.14
CA GLY A 97 -0.94 16.45 -26.18
C GLY A 97 -2.25 15.82 -25.71
N SER A 98 -3.31 15.96 -26.52
CA SER A 98 -4.65 15.43 -26.21
C SER A 98 -4.79 13.90 -26.29
N THR A 99 -3.68 13.17 -26.49
CA THR A 99 -3.62 11.71 -26.58
C THR A 99 -2.70 11.09 -25.53
N ASN A 100 -2.03 11.91 -24.72
CA ASN A 100 -1.14 11.45 -23.66
C ASN A 100 -1.95 11.39 -22.38
N PHE A 101 -2.42 10.21 -21.97
CA PHE A 101 -3.35 10.08 -20.84
C PHE A 101 -2.68 9.42 -19.62
N SER A 102 -1.98 8.31 -19.86
CA SER A 102 -1.18 7.58 -18.87
C SER A 102 0.03 7.01 -19.59
N VAL A 103 1.18 7.64 -19.41
CA VAL A 103 2.39 7.30 -20.16
C VAL A 103 3.51 6.88 -19.22
N ASN A 104 4.25 5.86 -19.60
CA ASN A 104 5.49 5.50 -18.93
C ASN A 104 6.59 6.42 -19.48
N LEU A 105 7.01 7.41 -18.70
CA LEU A 105 8.17 8.24 -18.99
C LEU A 105 9.43 7.45 -18.66
N THR A 106 10.18 7.08 -19.69
CA THR A 106 11.45 6.37 -19.52
C THR A 106 12.61 7.26 -19.91
N ALA A 107 13.62 7.37 -19.05
CA ALA A 107 14.93 7.92 -19.37
C ALA A 107 15.94 6.78 -19.48
N GLN A 108 16.67 6.71 -20.59
CA GLN A 108 17.67 5.67 -20.82
C GLN A 108 18.95 6.26 -21.43
N ALA A 109 20.05 6.14 -20.69
CA ALA A 109 21.39 6.41 -21.17
C ALA A 109 21.93 5.21 -21.97
N ALA A 110 22.84 5.45 -22.93
CA ALA A 110 23.36 4.42 -23.83
C ALA A 110 23.99 3.20 -23.10
N SER A 111 24.54 3.40 -21.91
CA SER A 111 25.20 2.38 -21.10
C SER A 111 24.59 2.21 -19.69
N GLY A 112 23.34 2.65 -19.47
CA GLY A 112 22.70 2.65 -18.15
C GLY A 112 21.34 1.95 -18.11
N PRO A 113 20.88 1.51 -16.93
CA PRO A 113 19.53 0.98 -16.78
C PRO A 113 18.49 2.06 -17.08
N ALA A 114 17.39 1.66 -17.70
CA ALA A 114 16.24 2.54 -17.92
C ALA A 114 15.58 2.91 -16.59
N VAL A 115 15.28 4.20 -16.40
CA VAL A 115 14.50 4.70 -15.26
C VAL A 115 13.14 5.09 -15.79
N THR A 116 12.09 4.43 -15.29
CA THR A 116 10.71 4.66 -15.73
C THR A 116 9.87 5.20 -14.60
N VAL A 117 9.15 6.30 -14.87
CA VAL A 117 8.13 6.88 -13.98
C VAL A 117 6.80 6.92 -14.73
N LYS A 118 5.71 6.59 -14.03
CA LYS A 118 4.37 6.65 -14.61
C LYS A 118 3.79 8.06 -14.45
N LEU A 119 3.50 8.70 -15.58
CA LEU A 119 2.95 10.05 -15.66
C LEU A 119 1.46 9.95 -15.99
N ALA A 120 0.62 10.69 -15.25
CA ALA A 120 -0.81 10.82 -15.53
C ALA A 120 -1.09 12.25 -15.97
N VAL A 121 -1.20 12.49 -17.26
CA VAL A 121 -1.45 13.83 -17.79
C VAL A 121 -2.90 14.22 -17.45
N ALA A 122 -3.10 15.35 -16.75
CA ALA A 122 -4.46 15.85 -16.58
C ALA A 122 -4.89 16.54 -17.86
N GLU A 123 -6.11 16.23 -18.29
CA GLU A 123 -6.76 17.02 -19.31
C GLU A 123 -7.16 18.40 -18.77
N ASP A 124 -7.39 19.33 -19.68
CA ASP A 124 -8.15 20.54 -19.37
C ASP A 124 -9.47 20.19 -18.69
N ASN A 125 -9.95 21.10 -17.86
CA ASN A 125 -11.21 20.95 -17.16
C ASN A 125 -12.39 20.86 -18.17
N ARG A 126 -12.83 19.64 -18.46
CA ARG A 126 -13.89 19.38 -19.46
C ARG A 126 -15.30 19.28 -18.88
N PHE A 127 -15.46 19.52 -17.58
CA PHE A 127 -16.78 19.59 -16.96
C PHE A 127 -17.45 20.92 -17.39
N LYS A 128 -18.33 20.82 -18.38
CA LYS A 128 -18.93 21.96 -19.10
C LYS A 128 -19.90 22.81 -18.27
N THR A 129 -20.48 22.27 -17.21
CA THR A 129 -21.50 22.98 -16.44
C THR A 129 -20.84 23.87 -15.38
N ASP A 130 -21.03 25.17 -15.51
CA ASP A 130 -20.99 26.05 -14.36
C ASP A 130 -22.06 25.55 -13.36
N LEU A 131 -21.71 25.42 -12.08
CA LEU A 131 -22.60 24.93 -11.02
C LEU A 131 -23.76 25.89 -10.69
N THR A 132 -24.26 26.64 -11.66
CA THR A 132 -25.32 27.64 -11.52
C THR A 132 -26.70 27.01 -11.29
N LEU A 133 -26.85 25.68 -11.43
CA LEU A 133 -28.11 24.94 -11.34
C LEU A 133 -28.27 24.11 -10.06
N TRP A 134 -27.63 24.52 -8.97
CA TRP A 134 -27.76 23.84 -7.68
C TRP A 134 -29.12 24.11 -7.05
N ALA A 135 -30.08 23.22 -7.29
CA ALA A 135 -31.37 23.22 -6.61
C ALA A 135 -31.24 22.54 -5.24
N ALA A 136 -30.69 23.24 -4.27
CA ALA A 136 -30.87 22.89 -2.87
C ALA A 136 -31.32 24.15 -2.13
N THR A 137 -32.55 24.16 -1.64
CA THR A 137 -33.17 25.23 -0.86
C THR A 137 -32.33 25.74 0.32
N ASN A 138 -31.24 25.04 0.68
CA ASN A 138 -30.39 25.30 1.84
C ASN A 138 -28.90 25.60 1.52
N LEU A 139 -28.48 25.74 0.26
CA LEU A 139 -27.07 25.96 -0.12
C LEU A 139 -26.87 27.24 -0.97
N ARG A 140 -25.80 27.99 -0.72
CA ARG A 140 -25.28 29.06 -1.59
C ARG A 140 -23.99 28.63 -2.26
N VAL A 141 -23.92 28.76 -3.58
CA VAL A 141 -22.72 28.51 -4.37
C VAL A 141 -22.10 29.83 -4.82
N THR A 142 -20.80 30.01 -4.55
CA THR A 142 -20.01 31.12 -5.12
C THR A 142 -18.87 30.55 -5.95
N ALA A 143 -18.63 31.12 -7.14
CA ALA A 143 -17.54 30.77 -8.05
C ALA A 143 -16.45 31.86 -8.03
N GLY A 144 -15.26 31.55 -8.58
CA GLY A 144 -14.25 32.56 -8.93
C GLY A 144 -12.88 32.44 -8.26
N GLU A 145 -12.62 31.38 -7.50
CA GLU A 145 -11.28 31.14 -6.90
C GLU A 145 -10.41 30.25 -7.83
N SER A 146 -9.08 30.38 -7.76
CA SER A 146 -8.09 29.60 -8.53
C SER A 146 -7.58 28.41 -7.71
N ASP A 147 -7.39 27.25 -8.34
CA ASP A 147 -6.87 26.05 -7.67
C ASP A 147 -5.37 26.08 -7.39
N PRO A 148 -4.87 25.21 -6.49
CA PRO A 148 -3.43 25.14 -6.19
C PRO A 148 -2.55 24.82 -7.40
N ASP A 149 -3.13 24.39 -8.52
CA ASP A 149 -2.45 24.09 -9.78
C ASP A 149 -2.74 25.17 -10.86
N GLY A 150 -3.32 26.32 -10.50
CA GLY A 150 -3.60 27.44 -11.40
C GLY A 150 -4.86 27.32 -12.26
N GLY A 151 -5.70 26.30 -12.04
CA GLY A 151 -7.00 26.16 -12.70
C GLY A 151 -8.01 27.19 -12.19
N ALA A 152 -8.71 27.88 -13.10
CA ALA A 152 -9.77 28.81 -12.71
C ALA A 152 -11.09 28.06 -12.43
N GLY A 153 -11.83 28.48 -11.39
CA GLY A 153 -13.22 28.04 -11.17
C GLY A 153 -13.41 27.07 -10.00
N ALA A 154 -12.89 27.41 -8.82
CA ALA A 154 -13.35 26.79 -7.58
C ALA A 154 -14.81 27.11 -7.32
N TYR A 155 -15.44 26.21 -6.58
CA TYR A 155 -16.77 26.39 -6.06
C TYR A 155 -16.78 26.26 -4.55
N LYS A 156 -17.39 27.24 -3.90
CA LYS A 156 -17.72 27.17 -2.48
C LYS A 156 -19.21 26.94 -2.34
N ALA A 157 -19.61 25.82 -1.76
CA ALA A 157 -20.97 25.57 -1.33
C ALA A 157 -21.09 25.82 0.17
N THR A 158 -21.94 26.75 0.57
CA THR A 158 -22.16 27.14 1.99
C THR A 158 -23.58 26.79 2.40
N ALA A 159 -23.77 26.15 3.54
CA ALA A 159 -25.07 25.94 4.16
C ALA A 159 -25.63 27.28 4.65
N LEU A 160 -26.93 27.52 4.41
CA LEU A 160 -27.54 28.83 4.64
C LEU A 160 -28.46 28.91 5.87
N VAL A 161 -28.99 27.78 6.33
CA VAL A 161 -29.98 27.73 7.41
C VAL A 161 -29.83 26.46 8.25
N SER A 162 -30.03 26.59 9.57
CA SER A 162 -30.14 25.47 10.49
C SER A 162 -31.36 24.63 10.11
N SER A 163 -31.13 23.41 9.60
CA SER A 163 -32.19 22.51 9.17
C SER A 163 -31.71 21.07 9.17
N THR A 164 -32.63 20.10 9.27
CA THR A 164 -32.35 18.72 8.87
C THR A 164 -32.05 18.75 7.37
N ALA A 165 -30.80 19.00 6.99
CA ALA A 165 -30.40 19.04 5.61
C ALA A 165 -30.65 17.66 5.04
N VAL A 166 -31.76 17.53 4.31
CA VAL A 166 -32.25 16.23 3.85
C VAL A 166 -31.11 15.52 3.13
N LYS A 167 -30.29 16.23 2.33
CA LYS A 167 -28.92 15.82 1.88
C LYS A 167 -28.16 17.09 1.43
N HIS A 168 -26.86 17.23 1.73
CA HIS A 168 -26.01 18.23 1.07
C HIS A 168 -25.48 17.63 -0.24
N ILE A 169 -26.17 17.89 -1.34
CA ILE A 169 -25.84 17.32 -2.66
C ILE A 169 -25.08 18.35 -3.49
N ILE A 170 -23.93 17.95 -3.98
CA ILE A 170 -23.10 18.63 -4.97
C ILE A 170 -23.26 17.84 -6.27
N SER A 171 -24.25 18.14 -7.09
CA SER A 171 -24.53 17.39 -8.32
C SER A 171 -24.02 18.12 -9.56
N THR A 172 -23.21 17.46 -10.40
CA THR A 172 -23.06 17.84 -11.81
C THR A 172 -22.86 16.66 -12.73
N SER A 173 -23.38 16.80 -13.95
CA SER A 173 -23.11 15.91 -15.07
C SER A 173 -21.66 16.04 -15.56
N ALA A 174 -21.01 14.90 -15.77
CA ALA A 174 -19.73 14.75 -16.43
C ALA A 174 -20.00 14.34 -17.89
N VAL A 175 -19.92 15.25 -18.88
CA VAL A 175 -20.16 14.85 -20.28
C VAL A 175 -18.90 14.96 -21.14
N ARG A 176 -18.38 13.81 -21.56
CA ARG A 176 -18.10 13.54 -22.99
C ARG A 176 -18.27 12.06 -23.34
N ALA A 177 -18.75 11.82 -24.56
CA ALA A 177 -18.77 10.53 -25.25
C ALA A 177 -17.33 10.11 -25.62
N SER A 178 -17.11 8.79 -25.71
CA SER A 178 -15.91 8.09 -26.18
C SER A 178 -14.62 8.24 -25.35
N VAL A 179 -14.47 7.42 -24.30
CA VAL A 179 -13.16 6.91 -23.86
C VAL A 179 -13.32 5.57 -23.15
N ASN A 180 -12.38 4.65 -23.37
CA ASN A 180 -12.46 3.24 -23.03
C ASN A 180 -12.70 3.00 -21.52
N LEU A 181 -13.88 2.46 -21.22
CA LEU A 181 -14.29 1.60 -20.10
C LEU A 181 -13.46 1.59 -18.78
N SER A 182 -13.02 2.74 -18.25
CA SER A 182 -12.59 2.94 -16.84
C SER A 182 -12.44 4.43 -16.51
N SER A 183 -13.51 5.22 -16.64
CA SER A 183 -13.47 6.67 -16.43
C SER A 183 -13.40 7.03 -14.93
N GLY A 184 -12.21 7.38 -14.45
CA GLY A 184 -12.00 8.04 -13.18
C GLY A 184 -12.03 9.57 -13.30
N PHE A 185 -11.87 10.25 -12.17
CA PHE A 185 -11.65 11.69 -12.14
C PHE A 185 -10.82 12.07 -10.93
N GLU A 186 -10.30 13.28 -10.93
CA GLU A 186 -9.71 13.89 -9.76
C GLU A 186 -10.47 15.13 -9.30
N VAL A 187 -10.45 15.40 -7.99
CA VAL A 187 -11.08 16.57 -7.40
C VAL A 187 -10.26 17.07 -6.22
N TRP A 188 -10.09 18.38 -6.13
CA TRP A 188 -9.56 19.04 -4.95
C TRP A 188 -10.70 19.48 -4.05
N VAL A 189 -10.65 19.16 -2.76
CA VAL A 189 -11.66 19.48 -1.75
C VAL A 189 -10.98 20.09 -0.54
N GLU A 190 -11.50 21.20 -0.01
CA GLU A 190 -11.00 21.78 1.24
C GLU A 190 -11.50 20.96 2.42
N TYR A 191 -10.58 20.53 3.28
CA TYR A 191 -10.87 19.96 4.57
C TYR A 191 -11.56 21.01 5.46
N ASN A 192 -12.78 20.67 5.88
CA ASN A 192 -13.52 21.41 6.89
C ASN A 192 -13.91 20.42 8.01
N PRO A 193 -13.57 20.68 9.29
CA PRO A 193 -13.93 19.78 10.39
C PRO A 193 -15.45 19.63 10.59
N SER A 194 -16.26 20.57 10.09
CA SER A 194 -17.73 20.42 10.06
C SER A 194 -18.20 19.34 9.08
N PHE A 195 -17.41 19.07 8.03
CA PHE A 195 -17.67 18.05 7.01
C PHE A 195 -16.36 17.33 6.64
N PRO A 196 -15.83 16.48 7.53
CA PRO A 196 -14.54 15.83 7.32
C PRO A 196 -14.60 14.70 6.29
N VAL A 197 -15.80 14.34 5.81
CA VAL A 197 -16.01 13.23 4.88
C VAL A 197 -16.74 13.71 3.63
N ILE A 198 -16.33 13.20 2.47
CA ILE A 198 -17.12 13.30 1.25
C ILE A 198 -17.61 11.93 0.78
N LEU A 199 -18.80 11.87 0.19
CA LEU A 199 -19.32 10.71 -0.54
C LEU A 199 -19.32 11.04 -2.02
N ILE A 200 -18.71 10.18 -2.83
CA ILE A 200 -18.78 10.25 -4.28
C ILE A 200 -19.74 9.15 -4.76
N TYR A 201 -20.81 9.53 -5.45
CA TYR A 201 -21.87 8.65 -5.93
C TYR A 201 -22.18 8.91 -7.42
N PRO A 202 -21.71 8.04 -8.32
CA PRO A 202 -22.14 8.04 -9.72
C PRO A 202 -23.60 7.58 -9.85
N THR A 203 -24.43 8.29 -10.62
CA THR A 203 -25.88 7.99 -10.73
C THR A 203 -26.30 7.29 -12.01
N ASN A 204 -25.38 6.99 -12.92
CA ASN A 204 -25.71 6.50 -14.25
C ASN A 204 -25.74 4.97 -14.40
N THR A 205 -25.96 4.22 -13.31
CA THR A 205 -25.96 2.74 -13.31
C THR A 205 -27.11 2.13 -12.50
N ASN A 206 -27.56 0.94 -12.90
CA ASN A 206 -28.56 0.14 -12.17
C ASN A 206 -28.01 -0.51 -10.88
N VAL A 207 -26.70 -0.40 -10.64
CA VAL A 207 -26.01 -0.87 -9.42
C VAL A 207 -25.49 0.33 -8.65
N ALA A 208 -25.76 0.41 -7.35
CA ALA A 208 -25.32 1.51 -6.49
C ALA A 208 -23.79 1.45 -6.29
N GLN A 209 -23.06 2.25 -7.05
CA GLN A 209 -21.62 2.44 -6.90
C GLN A 209 -21.36 3.71 -6.10
N TYR A 210 -20.48 3.66 -5.10
CA TYR A 210 -20.14 4.84 -4.31
C TYR A 210 -18.82 4.68 -3.57
N CYS A 211 -18.23 5.79 -3.13
CA CYS A 211 -17.08 5.78 -2.24
C CYS A 211 -17.11 6.96 -1.28
N TYR A 212 -17.09 6.69 0.02
CA TYR A 212 -16.79 7.69 1.05
C TYR A 212 -15.29 7.89 1.17
N VAL A 213 -14.84 9.13 1.40
CA VAL A 213 -13.45 9.51 1.67
C VAL A 213 -13.41 10.44 2.87
N ASN A 214 -12.69 10.06 3.90
CA ASN A 214 -12.36 10.94 5.02
C ASN A 214 -11.14 11.79 4.64
N LEU A 215 -11.34 13.11 4.57
CA LEU A 215 -10.35 14.09 4.13
C LEU A 215 -9.20 14.26 5.13
N GLN A 216 -9.40 13.92 6.40
CA GLN A 216 -8.40 14.07 7.45
C GLN A 216 -7.39 12.92 7.49
N ASN A 217 -7.88 11.68 7.37
CA ASN A 217 -7.06 10.49 7.57
C ASN A 217 -6.94 9.59 6.32
N GLY A 218 -7.64 9.93 5.23
CA GLY A 218 -7.62 9.18 3.98
C GLY A 218 -8.34 7.82 4.04
N ASP A 219 -9.13 7.55 5.08
CA ASP A 219 -9.97 6.36 5.13
C ASP A 219 -11.05 6.41 4.05
N THR A 220 -11.33 5.26 3.45
CA THR A 220 -12.21 5.12 2.30
C THR A 220 -13.15 3.93 2.50
N ASN A 221 -14.43 4.08 2.17
CA ASN A 221 -15.37 2.97 2.18
C ASN A 221 -16.29 3.06 0.96
N GLY A 222 -16.24 2.08 0.08
CA GLY A 222 -17.03 2.13 -1.15
C GLY A 222 -17.68 0.82 -1.52
N ASN A 223 -18.48 0.86 -2.57
CA ASN A 223 -19.09 -0.30 -3.20
C ASN A 223 -18.82 -0.22 -4.70
N TYR A 224 -18.02 -1.15 -5.24
CA TYR A 224 -17.57 -1.18 -6.64
C TYR A 224 -17.00 0.16 -7.19
N ALA A 225 -16.60 1.05 -6.30
CA ALA A 225 -16.02 2.35 -6.60
C ALA A 225 -15.02 2.69 -5.51
N TYR A 226 -13.92 3.30 -5.93
CA TYR A 226 -12.71 3.43 -5.15
C TYR A 226 -12.25 4.88 -5.23
N ALA A 227 -11.75 5.39 -4.11
CA ALA A 227 -11.18 6.71 -4.06
C ALA A 227 -9.93 6.72 -3.20
N LYS A 228 -9.03 7.66 -3.48
CA LYS A 228 -7.83 7.89 -2.67
C LYS A 228 -7.50 9.35 -2.54
N VAL A 229 -7.19 9.75 -1.32
CA VAL A 229 -6.41 10.96 -1.08
C VAL A 229 -5.02 10.70 -1.67
N VAL A 230 -4.67 11.47 -2.70
CA VAL A 230 -3.36 11.37 -3.36
C VAL A 230 -2.43 12.50 -2.94
N GLU A 231 -2.98 13.60 -2.44
CA GLU A 231 -2.20 14.77 -2.06
C GLU A 231 -2.97 15.65 -1.07
N THR A 232 -2.24 16.33 -0.17
CA THR A 232 -2.76 17.38 0.70
C THR A 232 -1.84 18.60 0.69
N ARG A 233 -2.39 19.81 0.50
CA ARG A 233 -1.70 21.11 0.51
C ARG A 233 -2.44 22.10 1.39
N GLY A 234 -1.88 22.40 2.56
CA GLY A 234 -2.62 23.13 3.58
C GLY A 234 -3.91 22.39 3.90
N ASN A 235 -5.06 23.07 3.77
CA ASN A 235 -6.37 22.44 3.95
C ASN A 235 -6.92 21.78 2.68
N TRP A 236 -6.29 21.93 1.52
CA TRP A 236 -6.78 21.32 0.28
C TRP A 236 -6.34 19.87 0.19
N VAL A 237 -7.29 18.98 -0.11
CA VAL A 237 -7.10 17.54 -0.24
C VAL A 237 -7.48 17.13 -1.64
N ARG A 238 -6.55 16.53 -2.38
CA ARG A 238 -6.77 16.01 -3.72
C ARG A 238 -7.15 14.54 -3.65
N ILE A 239 -8.22 14.21 -4.34
CA ILE A 239 -8.82 12.89 -4.34
C ILE A 239 -8.91 12.41 -5.76
N TRP A 240 -8.49 11.17 -5.97
CA TRP A 240 -8.72 10.45 -7.19
C TRP A 240 -9.81 9.42 -6.99
N PHE A 241 -10.74 9.33 -7.92
CA PHE A 241 -11.86 8.41 -7.89
C PHE A 241 -11.86 7.55 -9.16
N TYR A 242 -12.15 6.27 -9.03
CA TYR A 242 -12.40 5.36 -10.15
C TYR A 242 -13.44 4.30 -9.80
N ARG A 243 -13.94 3.60 -10.81
CA ARG A 243 -14.95 2.55 -10.66
C ARG A 243 -14.38 1.21 -11.10
N SER A 244 -14.64 0.16 -10.32
CA SER A 244 -14.43 -1.20 -10.81
C SER A 244 -15.54 -1.55 -11.81
N GLN A 245 -15.27 -2.46 -12.75
CA GLN A 245 -16.21 -2.95 -13.79
C GLN A 245 -16.37 -2.06 -15.04
N GLY A 246 -15.47 -1.10 -15.24
CA GLY A 246 -15.32 -0.42 -16.52
C GLY A 246 -16.54 0.32 -17.06
N SER A 247 -17.51 0.65 -16.21
CA SER A 247 -18.64 1.48 -16.62
C SER A 247 -18.17 2.93 -16.88
N LYS A 248 -18.77 3.61 -17.87
CA LYS A 248 -18.54 5.03 -18.17
C LYS A 248 -19.22 5.94 -17.14
N THR A 249 -18.53 6.93 -16.58
CA THR A 249 -19.01 7.84 -15.52
C THR A 249 -19.55 9.12 -16.16
N ASP A 250 -20.87 9.25 -16.27
CA ASP A 250 -21.53 10.40 -16.94
C ASP A 250 -22.09 11.44 -15.97
N THR A 251 -22.37 11.07 -14.73
CA THR A 251 -22.90 11.99 -13.72
C THR A 251 -22.40 11.55 -12.37
N VAL A 252 -21.82 12.50 -11.63
CA VAL A 252 -21.27 12.27 -10.30
C VAL A 252 -21.90 13.25 -9.35
N ASN A 253 -22.46 12.71 -8.27
CA ASN A 253 -22.85 13.48 -7.11
C ASN A 253 -21.75 13.37 -6.07
N ILE A 254 -21.33 14.50 -5.53
CA ILE A 254 -20.48 14.58 -4.34
C ILE A 254 -21.39 14.99 -3.18
N TYR A 255 -21.22 14.42 -2.00
CA TYR A 255 -21.96 14.81 -0.81
C TYR A 255 -20.98 15.14 0.30
N ALA A 256 -21.26 16.20 1.05
CA ALA A 256 -20.55 16.50 2.29
C ALA A 256 -21.19 15.72 3.44
N CYS A 257 -20.38 15.04 4.24
CA CYS A 257 -20.83 14.14 5.30
C CYS A 257 -20.09 14.46 6.61
N LYS A 258 -20.79 14.33 7.75
CA LYS A 258 -20.16 14.45 9.08
C LYS A 258 -19.33 13.21 9.44
N GLN A 259 -19.72 12.02 8.94
CA GLN A 259 -19.06 10.74 9.27
C GLN A 259 -19.14 9.75 8.10
N MET A 260 -18.25 8.75 8.10
CA MET A 260 -18.28 7.64 7.14
C MET A 260 -19.56 6.82 7.30
N ASN A 261 -20.18 6.42 6.18
CA ASN A 261 -21.44 5.64 6.16
C ASN A 261 -22.65 6.31 6.81
N ALA A 262 -22.59 7.62 7.10
CA ALA A 262 -23.69 8.31 7.73
C ALA A 262 -24.86 8.52 6.75
N PRO A 263 -26.10 8.19 7.15
CA PRO A 263 -27.30 8.76 6.52
C PRO A 263 -27.44 10.26 6.89
N LEU A 264 -28.51 10.91 6.41
CA LEU A 264 -28.82 12.36 6.45
C LEU A 264 -28.21 13.12 7.66
N CYS A 265 -27.53 14.25 7.42
CA CYS A 265 -26.92 15.09 8.46
C CYS A 265 -27.75 16.36 8.72
N VAL A 266 -27.84 16.79 9.98
CA VAL A 266 -28.40 18.10 10.35
C VAL A 266 -27.29 19.16 10.27
N THR A 267 -27.57 20.28 9.62
CA THR A 267 -26.68 21.45 9.53
C THR A 267 -27.14 22.52 10.51
N ASP A 268 -26.19 23.28 11.03
CA ASP A 268 -26.41 24.44 11.90
C ASP A 268 -26.49 25.76 11.08
N GLY A 269 -26.43 25.67 9.75
CA GLY A 269 -26.57 26.80 8.82
C GLY A 269 -25.33 27.66 8.66
N THR A 270 -24.17 27.19 9.11
CA THR A 270 -22.88 27.93 9.03
C THR A 270 -21.76 27.10 8.39
N GLU A 271 -21.99 25.80 8.20
CA GLU A 271 -21.02 24.89 7.62
C GLU A 271 -20.87 25.10 6.11
N TYR A 272 -19.71 24.76 5.55
CA TYR A 272 -19.46 24.88 4.11
C TYR A 272 -18.51 23.80 3.63
N ILE A 273 -18.52 23.56 2.33
CA ILE A 273 -17.54 22.74 1.62
C ILE A 273 -17.04 23.51 0.40
N ARG A 274 -15.73 23.58 0.23
CA ARG A 274 -15.12 24.06 -1.01
C ARG A 274 -14.54 22.90 -1.78
N PHE A 275 -14.71 22.94 -3.09
CA PHE A 275 -14.09 21.99 -4.00
C PHE A 275 -13.90 22.65 -5.36
N TYR A 276 -12.91 22.18 -6.09
CA TYR A 276 -12.69 22.62 -7.46
C TYR A 276 -13.49 21.77 -8.43
N LYS A 277 -13.76 22.31 -9.61
CA LYS A 277 -14.26 21.53 -10.75
C LYS A 277 -13.42 20.23 -10.85
N PRO A 278 -14.03 19.04 -10.81
CA PRO A 278 -13.31 17.81 -11.05
C PRO A 278 -12.58 17.88 -12.39
N ARG A 279 -11.41 17.26 -12.51
CA ARG A 279 -10.70 17.10 -13.78
C ARG A 279 -10.82 15.64 -14.21
N SER A 280 -11.11 15.42 -15.49
CA SER A 280 -11.17 14.07 -16.04
C SER A 280 -9.78 13.44 -15.93
N ALA A 281 -9.74 12.18 -15.50
CA ALA A 281 -8.54 11.37 -15.56
C ALA A 281 -8.87 10.16 -16.44
N ASP A 282 -8.30 10.14 -17.66
CA ASP A 282 -8.54 9.06 -18.59
C ASP A 282 -7.54 7.92 -18.41
N GLY A 283 -7.99 6.68 -18.65
CA GLY A 283 -7.23 5.46 -18.50
C GLY A 283 -7.19 4.87 -17.09
N LEU A 284 -6.55 3.69 -16.97
CA LEU A 284 -6.29 3.05 -15.68
C LEU A 284 -5.39 3.98 -14.85
N LEU A 285 -5.95 4.54 -13.77
CA LEU A 285 -5.20 5.36 -12.83
C LEU A 285 -3.96 4.57 -12.35
N PRO A 286 -2.75 5.16 -12.39
CA PRO A 286 -1.47 4.55 -12.00
C PRO A 286 -1.33 4.00 -10.57
N PHE A 287 -2.40 3.72 -9.84
CA PHE A 287 -2.32 3.36 -8.44
C PHE A 287 -1.48 2.12 -8.20
N THR A 288 -0.61 2.21 -7.20
CA THR A 288 0.01 1.03 -6.60
C THR A 288 -1.06 0.12 -6.01
N ASN A 289 -0.73 -1.17 -5.81
CA ASN A 289 -1.67 -2.14 -5.24
C ASN A 289 -2.24 -1.67 -3.88
N PHE A 290 -1.42 -1.01 -3.05
CA PHE A 290 -1.86 -0.39 -1.80
C PHE A 290 -2.88 0.74 -2.03
N GLN A 291 -2.62 1.62 -2.99
CA GLN A 291 -3.54 2.71 -3.33
C GLN A 291 -4.84 2.20 -3.95
N GLN A 292 -4.85 1.02 -4.58
CA GLN A 292 -6.09 0.40 -5.06
C GLN A 292 -6.94 -0.20 -3.92
N MET A 293 -6.36 -0.44 -2.74
CA MET A 293 -7.05 -1.01 -1.60
C MET A 293 -7.86 0.04 -0.83
N GLN A 294 -9.16 -0.16 -0.68
CA GLN A 294 -9.98 0.53 0.32
C GLN A 294 -9.61 0.11 1.73
N ARG A 295 -9.59 1.08 2.66
CA ARG A 295 -9.39 0.83 4.08
C ARG A 295 -10.29 1.72 4.92
N LYS A 296 -10.78 1.20 6.04
CA LYS A 296 -11.52 1.97 7.04
C LYS A 296 -11.01 1.61 8.43
N SER A 297 -10.66 2.59 9.26
CA SER A 297 -10.38 2.30 10.67
C SER A 297 -11.60 1.70 11.34
N ASN A 298 -11.38 0.65 12.13
CA ASN A 298 -12.37 0.02 13.00
C ASN A 298 -12.05 0.21 14.48
N GLY A 299 -11.25 1.25 14.79
CA GLY A 299 -10.85 1.58 16.16
C GLY A 299 -9.88 0.57 16.77
N ASN A 300 -9.95 0.46 18.10
CA ASN A 300 -9.11 -0.43 18.90
C ASN A 300 -9.93 -1.63 19.39
N ILE A 301 -9.62 -2.84 18.92
CA ILE A 301 -10.32 -4.07 19.25
C ILE A 301 -9.38 -4.98 20.04
N ASN A 302 -9.72 -5.29 21.28
CA ASN A 302 -8.90 -6.11 22.19
C ASN A 302 -7.44 -5.61 22.33
N GLY A 303 -7.28 -4.28 22.34
CA GLY A 303 -5.99 -3.59 22.41
C GLY A 303 -5.13 -3.78 21.15
N ARG A 304 -5.76 -3.88 19.97
CA ARG A 304 -5.12 -3.89 18.66
C ARG A 304 -5.82 -2.84 17.80
N ARG A 305 -5.06 -1.98 17.14
CA ARG A 305 -5.61 -1.03 16.17
C ARG A 305 -6.01 -1.80 14.92
N GLN A 306 -7.26 -1.67 14.48
CA GLN A 306 -7.81 -2.45 13.39
C GLN A 306 -8.22 -1.57 12.21
N TRP A 307 -7.96 -2.06 11.00
CA TRP A 307 -8.52 -1.54 9.75
C TRP A 307 -9.23 -2.66 9.01
N LEU A 308 -10.38 -2.35 8.43
CA LEU A 308 -11.13 -3.22 7.53
C LEU A 308 -10.75 -2.86 6.10
N THR A 309 -10.34 -3.85 5.31
CA THR A 309 -9.79 -3.62 3.97
C THR A 309 -10.47 -4.42 2.87
N ARG A 310 -10.62 -3.78 1.71
CA ARG A 310 -11.09 -4.38 0.46
C ARG A 310 -10.23 -3.88 -0.68
N SER A 311 -9.78 -4.76 -1.55
CA SER A 311 -8.95 -4.45 -2.71
C SER A 311 -9.54 -5.12 -3.94
N PRO A 312 -9.19 -4.67 -5.15
CA PRO A 312 -9.58 -5.37 -6.38
C PRO A 312 -9.16 -6.85 -6.42
N PHE A 313 -8.27 -7.28 -5.53
CA PHE A 313 -7.72 -8.64 -5.48
C PHE A 313 -8.44 -9.57 -4.50
N ASN A 314 -9.38 -9.05 -3.71
CA ASN A 314 -10.27 -9.82 -2.83
C ASN A 314 -11.75 -9.42 -2.98
N ASP A 315 -12.08 -8.58 -3.98
CA ASP A 315 -13.44 -8.15 -4.35
C ASP A 315 -14.06 -9.08 -5.41
N ASN A 316 -14.06 -10.40 -5.14
CA ASN A 316 -14.70 -11.39 -6.02
C ASN A 316 -16.09 -11.80 -5.49
N GLU A 317 -16.98 -12.29 -6.35
CA GLU A 317 -18.38 -12.65 -6.00
C GLU A 317 -18.49 -13.59 -4.77
N ALA A 318 -17.50 -14.44 -4.54
CA ALA A 318 -17.45 -15.33 -3.38
C ALA A 318 -17.07 -14.63 -2.06
N ASN A 319 -16.53 -13.40 -2.13
CA ASN A 319 -15.96 -12.64 -1.01
C ASN A 319 -16.55 -11.22 -0.85
N LEU A 320 -17.57 -10.84 -1.63
CA LEU A 320 -18.19 -9.49 -1.65
C LEU A 320 -18.64 -8.95 -0.28
N ASN A 321 -18.85 -9.84 0.69
CA ASN A 321 -19.36 -9.49 2.02
C ASN A 321 -18.31 -9.63 3.15
N ARG A 322 -17.01 -9.67 2.85
CA ARG A 322 -15.97 -9.83 3.89
C ARG A 322 -14.81 -8.84 3.74
N ASP A 323 -14.83 -7.79 4.54
CA ASP A 323 -13.65 -6.96 4.76
C ASP A 323 -12.52 -7.81 5.37
N LEU A 324 -11.29 -7.66 4.87
CA LEU A 324 -10.09 -8.29 5.46
C LEU A 324 -9.55 -7.40 6.58
N PRO A 325 -9.53 -7.85 7.84
CA PRO A 325 -9.02 -7.04 8.93
C PRO A 325 -7.49 -7.08 8.94
N ILE A 326 -6.89 -5.90 9.06
CA ILE A 326 -5.49 -5.71 9.43
C ILE A 326 -5.45 -5.21 10.87
N ASN A 327 -4.72 -5.92 11.72
CA ASN A 327 -4.55 -5.62 13.14
C ASN A 327 -3.10 -5.25 13.42
N VAL A 328 -2.90 -4.19 14.19
CA VAL A 328 -1.58 -3.69 14.57
C VAL A 328 -1.50 -3.47 16.09
N VAL A 329 -0.39 -3.92 16.67
CA VAL A 329 0.01 -3.66 18.06
C VAL A 329 1.33 -2.89 18.01
N VAL A 330 1.41 -1.80 18.77
CA VAL A 330 2.61 -0.96 18.88
C VAL A 330 3.17 -1.07 20.30
N PRO A 331 4.46 -0.79 20.53
CA PRO A 331 5.02 -0.67 21.88
C PRO A 331 4.28 0.40 22.69
N ASP A 332 4.18 0.23 24.01
CA ASP A 332 3.58 1.22 24.91
C ASP A 332 4.39 2.54 24.91
N SER A 333 5.68 2.45 24.62
CA SER A 333 6.61 3.57 24.43
C SER A 333 6.62 4.14 23.01
N TYR A 334 5.65 3.79 22.16
CA TYR A 334 5.61 4.23 20.77
C TYR A 334 5.62 5.76 20.66
N ASN A 335 6.60 6.30 19.94
CA ASN A 335 6.71 7.71 19.64
C ASN A 335 7.00 7.85 18.13
N PRO A 336 6.18 8.62 17.38
CA PRO A 336 6.33 8.77 15.93
C PRO A 336 7.67 9.36 15.47
N ASP A 337 8.45 9.98 16.35
CA ASP A 337 9.78 10.53 16.04
C ASP A 337 10.85 9.43 15.86
N PHE A 338 10.62 8.23 16.43
CA PHE A 338 11.51 7.08 16.28
C PHE A 338 11.03 6.11 15.21
N LYS A 339 11.94 5.34 14.63
CA LYS A 339 11.65 4.34 13.59
C LYS A 339 11.69 2.94 14.19
N TYR A 340 10.64 2.16 13.97
CA TYR A 340 10.46 0.84 14.57
C TYR A 340 10.52 -0.26 13.49
N PRO A 341 11.19 -1.39 13.74
CA PRO A 341 11.02 -2.57 12.91
C PRO A 341 9.59 -3.13 13.07
N VAL A 342 9.15 -3.87 12.07
CA VAL A 342 7.82 -4.46 11.98
C VAL A 342 7.94 -5.98 11.83
N ILE A 343 7.27 -6.71 12.71
CA ILE A 343 7.04 -8.15 12.56
C ILE A 343 5.65 -8.34 11.95
N TYR A 344 5.62 -8.82 10.72
CA TYR A 344 4.41 -9.26 10.02
C TYR A 344 4.12 -10.71 10.43
N VAL A 345 3.15 -10.87 11.33
CA VAL A 345 2.69 -12.14 11.88
C VAL A 345 1.70 -12.75 10.89
N LEU A 346 2.08 -13.88 10.28
CA LEU A 346 1.30 -14.48 9.21
C LEU A 346 0.28 -15.48 9.77
N ASP A 347 -0.97 -15.37 9.36
CA ASP A 347 -2.06 -16.25 9.80
C ASP A 347 -1.99 -17.69 9.24
N VAL A 348 -2.32 -18.67 10.08
CA VAL A 348 -2.44 -20.07 9.63
C VAL A 348 -3.83 -20.25 9.06
N GLU A 349 -4.87 -20.23 9.89
CA GLU A 349 -6.27 -20.25 9.47
C GLU A 349 -7.11 -19.60 10.55
N ASN A 350 -8.05 -18.73 10.17
CA ASN A 350 -8.96 -18.08 11.10
C ASN A 350 -10.35 -18.72 11.05
N THR A 351 -10.44 -19.97 11.50
CA THR A 351 -11.69 -20.73 11.63
C THR A 351 -12.00 -21.02 13.10
N PRO A 352 -13.25 -20.80 13.54
CA PRO A 352 -13.69 -21.19 14.87
C PRO A 352 -13.43 -22.67 15.14
N GLY A 353 -12.85 -22.99 16.31
CA GLY A 353 -12.56 -24.36 16.72
C GLY A 353 -11.16 -24.88 16.36
N THR A 354 -10.32 -24.08 15.68
CA THR A 354 -8.90 -24.46 15.48
C THR A 354 -8.07 -24.29 16.74
N SER A 355 -7.09 -25.16 16.92
CA SER A 355 -6.12 -25.10 18.02
C SER A 355 -4.87 -24.27 17.69
N TYR A 356 -4.77 -23.68 16.48
CA TYR A 356 -3.56 -22.98 16.01
C TYR A 356 -3.27 -21.66 16.74
N LEU A 357 -4.30 -21.08 17.37
CA LEU A 357 -4.27 -19.80 18.08
C LEU A 357 -3.97 -18.60 17.18
N ASP A 358 -4.30 -17.42 17.70
CA ASP A 358 -4.04 -16.13 17.08
C ASP A 358 -2.60 -15.68 17.40
N GLY A 359 -1.70 -15.78 16.41
CA GLY A 359 -0.29 -15.43 16.58
C GLY A 359 -0.04 -14.01 17.09
N LEU A 360 -0.80 -13.02 16.61
CA LEU A 360 -0.64 -11.64 17.10
C LEU A 360 -1.03 -11.54 18.57
N GLN A 361 -2.11 -12.22 18.98
CA GLN A 361 -2.50 -12.26 20.39
C GLN A 361 -1.46 -12.95 21.26
N VAL A 362 -0.88 -14.07 20.79
CA VAL A 362 0.18 -14.80 21.50
C VAL A 362 1.38 -13.89 21.71
N LEU A 363 1.90 -13.24 20.66
CA LEU A 363 3.05 -12.35 20.77
C LEU A 363 2.77 -11.10 21.62
N LYS A 364 1.53 -10.59 21.56
CA LYS A 364 1.09 -9.50 22.44
C LYS A 364 1.11 -9.94 23.92
N ASN A 365 0.55 -11.10 24.24
CA ASN A 365 0.53 -11.63 25.61
C ASN A 365 1.93 -11.92 26.15
N LEU A 366 2.85 -12.35 25.26
CA LEU A 366 4.27 -12.52 25.57
C LEU A 366 5.06 -11.20 25.63
N ASN A 367 4.39 -10.06 25.52
CA ASN A 367 4.97 -8.72 25.62
C ASN A 367 6.08 -8.41 24.59
N ILE A 368 6.08 -9.11 23.45
CA ILE A 368 7.16 -9.05 22.44
C ILE A 368 7.35 -7.64 21.88
N HIS A 369 6.25 -6.93 21.61
CA HIS A 369 6.23 -5.56 21.13
C HIS A 369 7.01 -4.60 22.05
N ASN A 370 6.85 -4.74 23.36
CA ASN A 370 7.57 -3.93 24.34
C ASN A 370 9.02 -4.38 24.55
N ILE A 371 9.27 -5.70 24.65
CA ILE A 371 10.61 -6.25 24.90
C ILE A 371 11.61 -5.85 23.80
N TYR A 372 11.18 -5.93 22.54
CA TYR A 372 12.04 -5.66 21.39
C TYR A 372 11.80 -4.30 20.75
N ASN A 373 10.90 -3.48 21.32
CA ASN A 373 10.50 -2.20 20.77
C ASN A 373 10.11 -2.29 19.28
N VAL A 374 9.17 -3.18 18.97
CA VAL A 374 8.75 -3.52 17.61
C VAL A 374 7.25 -3.33 17.41
N ILE A 375 6.85 -3.03 16.18
CA ILE A 375 5.45 -3.06 15.76
C ILE A 375 5.11 -4.50 15.34
N LEU A 376 3.95 -5.00 15.76
CA LEU A 376 3.41 -6.27 15.31
C LEU A 376 2.21 -6.02 14.40
N ALA A 377 2.18 -6.60 13.21
CA ALA A 377 1.10 -6.44 12.25
C ALA A 377 0.62 -7.78 11.70
N GLN A 378 -0.68 -7.97 11.55
CA GLN A 378 -1.28 -9.19 11.01
C GLN A 378 -2.47 -8.85 10.12
N THR A 379 -2.66 -9.62 9.04
CA THR A 379 -3.91 -9.66 8.27
C THR A 379 -4.56 -11.03 8.44
N PHE A 380 -5.89 -11.08 8.47
CA PHE A 380 -6.65 -12.34 8.47
C PHE A 380 -7.44 -12.51 7.19
N TRP A 381 -7.68 -13.77 6.84
CA TRP A 381 -8.62 -14.15 5.79
C TRP A 381 -9.87 -14.72 6.44
N GLN A 382 -11.02 -14.12 6.14
CA GLN A 382 -12.27 -14.50 6.79
C GLN A 382 -12.95 -15.68 6.09
N GLY A 383 -13.71 -16.47 6.84
CA GLY A 383 -14.64 -17.44 6.27
C GLY A 383 -14.08 -18.80 5.89
N GLY A 384 -13.02 -19.26 6.57
CA GLY A 384 -12.34 -20.51 6.20
C GLY A 384 -11.52 -20.41 4.93
N TYR A 385 -11.42 -19.20 4.37
CA TYR A 385 -10.54 -18.93 3.26
C TYR A 385 -9.12 -18.77 3.76
N ALA A 386 -8.20 -19.60 3.27
CA ALA A 386 -6.85 -19.72 3.81
C ALA A 386 -5.81 -19.72 2.68
N PRO A 387 -5.74 -18.66 1.85
CA PRO A 387 -4.87 -18.68 0.68
C PRO A 387 -3.41 -18.82 1.12
N TRP A 388 -2.70 -19.69 0.42
CA TRP A 388 -1.32 -20.08 0.71
C TRP A 388 -0.30 -18.99 0.36
N TYR A 389 -0.59 -17.71 0.65
CA TYR A 389 0.32 -16.58 0.42
C TYR A 389 0.82 -16.45 -1.03
N GLY A 390 0.00 -16.90 -1.98
CA GLY A 390 0.29 -16.86 -3.40
C GLY A 390 -0.83 -16.24 -4.24
N THR A 391 -0.62 -16.25 -5.56
CA THR A 391 -1.63 -15.81 -6.53
C THR A 391 -2.20 -17.02 -7.27
N LYS A 392 -3.53 -17.08 -7.43
CA LYS A 392 -4.21 -18.09 -8.26
C LYS A 392 -4.05 -17.75 -9.75
N SER A 393 -3.96 -18.78 -10.60
CA SER A 393 -3.72 -18.60 -12.04
C SER A 393 -4.77 -17.77 -12.78
N ASP A 394 -5.99 -17.67 -12.25
CA ASP A 394 -7.08 -16.85 -12.79
C ASP A 394 -7.13 -15.42 -12.21
N GLY A 395 -6.19 -15.06 -11.33
CA GLY A 395 -6.12 -13.74 -10.71
C GLY A 395 -7.15 -13.46 -9.61
N THR A 396 -8.05 -14.40 -9.31
CA THR A 396 -9.13 -14.22 -8.30
C THR A 396 -8.63 -14.21 -6.86
N ILE A 397 -7.36 -14.60 -6.64
CA ILE A 397 -6.65 -14.63 -5.37
C ILE A 397 -5.28 -14.02 -5.58
N ARG A 398 -4.87 -13.01 -4.80
CA ARG A 398 -3.50 -12.45 -4.82
C ARG A 398 -2.99 -12.17 -3.41
N ALA A 399 -2.89 -13.23 -2.60
CA ALA A 399 -2.52 -13.12 -1.19
C ALA A 399 -1.07 -12.63 -1.00
N ASP A 400 -0.16 -12.97 -1.91
CA ASP A 400 1.21 -12.46 -1.91
C ASP A 400 1.24 -10.93 -2.07
N VAL A 401 0.47 -10.41 -3.02
CA VAL A 401 0.34 -8.98 -3.30
C VAL A 401 -0.30 -8.24 -2.13
N HIS A 402 -1.35 -8.81 -1.54
CA HIS A 402 -2.00 -8.23 -0.36
C HIS A 402 -1.02 -8.07 0.80
N VAL A 403 -0.23 -9.10 1.11
CA VAL A 403 0.76 -9.01 2.20
C VAL A 403 1.91 -8.06 1.83
N ARG A 404 2.49 -8.20 0.62
CA ARG A 404 3.66 -7.44 0.20
C ARG A 404 3.41 -5.95 0.03
N ASP A 405 2.28 -5.58 -0.57
CA ASP A 405 2.02 -4.20 -0.95
C ASP A 405 1.00 -3.57 -0.03
N CYS A 406 -0.14 -4.23 0.20
CA CYS A 406 -1.27 -3.63 0.89
C CYS A 406 -1.06 -3.56 2.41
N LEU A 407 -0.69 -4.68 3.05
CA LEU A 407 -0.39 -4.73 4.48
C LEU A 407 0.83 -3.87 4.83
N VAL A 408 1.93 -4.03 4.08
CA VAL A 408 3.14 -3.21 4.27
C VAL A 408 2.83 -1.72 4.09
N GLY A 409 2.16 -1.35 2.99
CA GLY A 409 1.79 0.03 2.70
C GLY A 409 0.90 0.65 3.77
N LEU A 410 -0.07 -0.11 4.30
CA LEU A 410 -0.91 0.37 5.41
C LEU A 410 -0.06 0.67 6.66
N VAL A 411 0.77 -0.29 7.07
CA VAL A 411 1.54 -0.18 8.32
C VAL A 411 2.56 0.95 8.23
N ASP A 412 3.28 1.04 7.11
CA ASP A 412 4.29 2.09 6.89
C ASP A 412 3.63 3.50 6.83
N GLU A 413 2.34 3.61 6.49
CA GLU A 413 1.66 4.90 6.38
C GLU A 413 1.10 5.34 7.74
N GLN A 414 0.62 4.38 8.52
CA GLN A 414 -0.02 4.64 9.81
C GLN A 414 0.97 4.73 10.96
N PHE A 415 2.19 4.23 10.79
CA PHE A 415 3.18 4.10 11.85
C PHE A 415 4.58 4.48 11.38
N SER A 416 5.43 4.90 12.32
CA SER A 416 6.81 5.26 12.06
C SER A 416 7.68 4.01 11.96
N THR A 417 7.74 3.42 10.77
CA THR A 417 8.48 2.16 10.54
C THR A 417 9.87 2.41 9.97
N ILE A 418 10.77 1.44 10.16
CA ILE A 418 11.97 1.28 9.34
C ILE A 418 11.51 0.73 7.97
N ALA A 419 11.08 1.62 7.06
CA ALA A 419 10.46 1.30 5.77
C ALA A 419 11.46 0.79 4.71
N SER A 420 12.24 -0.23 5.06
CA SER A 420 13.25 -0.91 4.22
C SER A 420 13.25 -2.40 4.55
N PRO A 421 13.75 -3.30 3.69
CA PRO A 421 13.82 -4.73 4.01
C PRO A 421 14.41 -4.99 5.39
N GLU A 422 15.42 -4.24 5.80
CA GLU A 422 16.11 -4.35 7.09
C GLU A 422 15.19 -4.20 8.30
N GLY A 423 14.08 -3.47 8.16
CA GLY A 423 13.08 -3.29 9.21
C GLY A 423 11.87 -4.22 9.11
N ARG A 424 11.77 -5.04 8.06
CA ARG A 424 10.58 -5.85 7.77
C ARG A 424 10.86 -7.33 7.96
N ILE A 425 10.15 -7.92 8.93
CA ILE A 425 10.38 -9.29 9.40
C ILE A 425 9.09 -10.09 9.20
N LEU A 426 9.17 -11.21 8.50
CA LEU A 426 8.06 -12.16 8.38
C LEU A 426 8.16 -13.20 9.51
N LEU A 427 7.02 -13.54 10.11
CA LEU A 427 6.97 -14.58 11.13
C LEU A 427 5.79 -15.51 10.86
N GLY A 428 6.06 -16.80 10.74
CA GLY A 428 5.02 -17.79 10.49
C GLY A 428 5.34 -19.19 10.99
N PHE A 429 4.26 -19.96 11.09
CA PHE A 429 4.19 -21.32 11.59
C PHE A 429 3.33 -22.17 10.64
N SER A 430 3.63 -23.44 10.42
CA SER A 430 2.80 -24.32 9.57
C SER A 430 2.60 -23.72 8.17
N LYS A 431 1.35 -23.60 7.71
CA LYS A 431 0.99 -22.87 6.47
C LYS A 431 1.64 -21.49 6.38
N SER A 432 1.64 -20.74 7.47
CA SER A 432 2.14 -19.37 7.48
C SER A 432 3.67 -19.30 7.52
N GLY A 433 4.34 -20.35 8.01
CA GLY A 433 5.79 -20.53 7.91
C GLY A 433 6.24 -20.80 6.47
N TRP A 434 5.49 -21.65 5.76
CA TRP A 434 5.65 -21.83 4.31
C TRP A 434 5.50 -20.48 3.57
N GLY A 435 4.47 -19.71 3.93
CA GLY A 435 4.21 -18.37 3.39
C GLY A 435 5.35 -17.39 3.66
N ALA A 436 5.92 -17.38 4.87
CA ALA A 436 7.03 -16.53 5.25
C ALA A 436 8.27 -16.79 4.36
N MET A 437 8.59 -18.05 4.09
CA MET A 437 9.71 -18.40 3.18
C MET A 437 9.41 -18.01 1.73
N SER A 438 8.21 -18.29 1.23
CA SER A 438 7.80 -17.92 -0.13
C SER A 438 7.91 -16.41 -0.35
N LEU A 439 7.36 -15.63 0.59
CA LEU A 439 7.37 -14.17 0.53
C LEU A 439 8.78 -13.58 0.62
N LEU A 440 9.65 -14.11 1.49
CA LEU A 440 11.04 -13.66 1.59
C LEU A 440 11.80 -13.90 0.27
N LEU A 441 11.70 -15.11 -0.29
CA LEU A 441 12.40 -15.50 -1.51
C LEU A 441 11.96 -14.65 -2.71
N ARG A 442 10.64 -14.45 -2.87
CA ARG A 442 10.08 -13.70 -4.01
C ARG A 442 10.21 -12.19 -3.87
N ASN A 443 10.32 -11.68 -2.64
CA ASN A 443 10.30 -10.24 -2.36
C ASN A 443 11.44 -9.81 -1.43
N PRO A 444 12.71 -10.13 -1.75
CA PRO A 444 13.86 -9.91 -0.88
C PRO A 444 14.21 -8.41 -0.72
N THR A 445 13.68 -7.55 -1.60
CA THR A 445 13.78 -6.09 -1.52
C THR A 445 12.66 -5.46 -0.67
N VAL A 446 11.65 -6.23 -0.29
CA VAL A 446 10.55 -5.80 0.58
C VAL A 446 10.78 -6.32 1.99
N PHE A 447 11.07 -7.61 2.15
CA PHE A 447 11.24 -8.28 3.46
C PHE A 447 12.69 -8.66 3.69
N GLY A 448 13.27 -8.27 4.83
CA GLY A 448 14.67 -8.53 5.17
C GLY A 448 14.90 -9.88 5.82
N TYR A 449 13.95 -10.33 6.63
CA TYR A 449 14.11 -11.50 7.48
C TYR A 449 12.83 -12.32 7.50
N ALA A 450 12.98 -13.63 7.71
CA ALA A 450 11.84 -14.47 7.94
C ALA A 450 12.15 -15.57 8.97
N GLY A 451 11.22 -15.73 9.91
CA GLY A 451 11.14 -16.86 10.81
C GLY A 451 10.05 -17.81 10.34
N SER A 452 10.41 -19.08 10.13
CA SER A 452 9.45 -20.14 9.80
C SER A 452 9.69 -21.33 10.70
N TRP A 453 8.65 -21.82 11.36
CA TRP A 453 8.74 -23.10 12.06
C TRP A 453 7.64 -24.08 11.71
N ASP A 454 7.99 -25.36 11.79
CA ASP A 454 7.11 -26.52 11.65
C ASP A 454 6.20 -26.39 10.43
N ALA A 455 6.81 -26.12 9.28
CA ALA A 455 6.12 -25.78 8.04
C ALA A 455 6.18 -26.93 7.03
N PRO A 456 5.10 -27.17 6.27
CA PRO A 456 5.00 -28.30 5.33
C PRO A 456 5.71 -27.97 4.01
N PHE A 457 7.04 -27.99 3.99
CA PHE A 457 7.83 -27.68 2.78
C PHE A 457 7.77 -28.76 1.69
N ASN A 458 7.39 -30.00 2.01
CA ASN A 458 7.29 -31.10 1.06
C ASN A 458 5.90 -31.22 0.41
N LEU A 459 5.08 -30.16 0.49
CA LEU A 459 3.77 -30.16 -0.16
C LEU A 459 3.86 -30.34 -1.67
N GLN A 460 3.07 -31.28 -2.16
CA GLN A 460 2.91 -31.57 -3.58
C GLN A 460 1.59 -31.00 -4.09
N PHE A 461 1.61 -30.45 -5.29
CA PHE A 461 0.40 -30.00 -5.95
C PHE A 461 -0.52 -31.18 -6.28
N GLY A 462 -1.83 -31.01 -6.12
CA GLY A 462 -2.82 -32.04 -6.42
C GLY A 462 -2.95 -33.14 -5.36
N GLY A 463 -2.20 -33.06 -4.24
CA GLY A 463 -2.42 -33.91 -3.08
C GLY A 463 -3.78 -33.69 -2.43
N THR A 464 -4.23 -34.66 -1.62
CA THR A 464 -5.50 -34.57 -0.88
C THR A 464 -5.46 -33.60 0.30
N ASN A 465 -4.26 -33.14 0.69
CA ASN A 465 -4.05 -32.32 1.88
C ASN A 465 -3.92 -30.83 1.51
N PHE A 466 -4.63 -29.96 2.24
CA PHE A 466 -4.50 -28.49 2.25
C PHE A 466 -4.86 -27.71 0.96
N GLY A 467 -5.40 -28.37 -0.07
CA GLY A 467 -6.17 -27.71 -1.12
C GLY A 467 -5.40 -26.80 -2.08
N GLN A 468 -4.14 -27.12 -2.42
CA GLN A 468 -3.29 -26.28 -3.28
C GLN A 468 -3.97 -25.95 -4.62
N ALA A 469 -4.68 -26.92 -5.23
CA ALA A 469 -5.41 -26.70 -6.48
C ALA A 469 -6.47 -25.60 -6.36
N ALA A 470 -7.17 -25.50 -5.22
CA ALA A 470 -8.18 -24.46 -5.00
C ALA A 470 -7.55 -23.06 -4.92
N TYR A 471 -6.35 -22.94 -4.35
CA TYR A 471 -5.68 -21.67 -4.10
C TYR A 471 -4.73 -21.21 -5.22
N TYR A 472 -4.20 -22.14 -6.01
CA TYR A 472 -3.26 -21.84 -7.09
C TYR A 472 -3.84 -22.08 -8.49
N GLY A 473 -4.86 -22.93 -8.63
CA GLY A 473 -5.48 -23.30 -9.90
C GLY A 473 -4.68 -24.32 -10.70
N THR A 474 -3.38 -24.09 -10.90
CA THR A 474 -2.50 -24.98 -11.68
C THR A 474 -1.20 -25.28 -10.94
N GLU A 475 -0.57 -26.42 -11.27
CA GLU A 475 0.73 -26.79 -10.72
C GLU A 475 1.83 -25.79 -11.12
N ALA A 476 1.82 -25.36 -12.38
CA ALA A 476 2.75 -24.37 -12.89
C ALA A 476 2.68 -23.08 -12.05
N GLN A 477 1.47 -22.63 -11.70
CA GLN A 477 1.29 -21.48 -10.83
C GLN A 477 1.79 -21.75 -9.40
N TYR A 478 1.48 -22.91 -8.82
CA TYR A 478 1.95 -23.30 -7.48
C TYR A 478 3.49 -23.30 -7.37
N LYS A 479 4.18 -23.86 -8.37
CA LYS A 479 5.65 -23.92 -8.44
C LYS A 479 6.31 -22.54 -8.44
N LEU A 480 5.61 -21.48 -8.85
CA LEU A 480 6.11 -20.11 -8.72
C LEU A 480 6.17 -19.62 -7.27
N TYR A 481 5.49 -20.27 -6.32
CA TYR A 481 5.44 -19.85 -4.93
C TYR A 481 6.05 -20.88 -3.97
N ASN A 482 6.20 -22.14 -4.36
CA ASN A 482 6.76 -23.17 -3.51
C ASN A 482 8.24 -22.90 -3.15
N PRO A 483 8.59 -22.71 -1.86
CA PRO A 483 9.95 -22.39 -1.45
C PRO A 483 11.01 -23.36 -1.97
N LYS A 484 10.71 -24.67 -2.02
CA LYS A 484 11.65 -25.68 -2.55
C LYS A 484 11.92 -25.50 -4.04
N ASP A 485 10.88 -25.20 -4.82
CA ASP A 485 11.00 -25.03 -6.27
C ASP A 485 11.70 -23.72 -6.63
N ILE A 486 11.47 -22.65 -5.88
CA ILE A 486 11.96 -21.31 -6.24
C ILE A 486 13.31 -20.95 -5.64
N LEU A 487 13.80 -21.67 -4.62
CA LEU A 487 15.02 -21.31 -3.89
C LEU A 487 16.21 -21.05 -4.82
N GLY A 488 16.44 -21.94 -5.80
CA GLY A 488 17.55 -21.80 -6.72
C GLY A 488 17.52 -20.52 -7.55
N SER A 489 16.32 -20.02 -7.88
CA SER A 489 16.13 -18.77 -8.62
C SER A 489 16.44 -17.53 -7.78
N TYR A 490 16.30 -17.62 -6.45
CA TYR A 490 16.42 -16.47 -5.55
C TYR A 490 17.63 -16.53 -4.62
N VAL A 491 18.47 -17.58 -4.71
CA VAL A 491 19.63 -17.80 -3.84
C VAL A 491 20.54 -16.57 -3.74
N GLY A 492 20.82 -15.90 -4.86
CA GLY A 492 21.68 -14.71 -4.91
C GLY A 492 21.17 -13.55 -4.04
N SER A 493 19.86 -13.47 -3.81
CA SER A 493 19.24 -12.41 -3.03
C SER A 493 19.30 -12.62 -1.52
N ILE A 494 19.52 -13.87 -1.06
CA ILE A 494 19.47 -14.22 0.35
C ILE A 494 20.76 -14.84 0.90
N LYS A 495 21.70 -15.25 0.04
CA LYS A 495 22.93 -15.95 0.47
C LYS A 495 23.98 -15.06 1.13
N THR A 496 23.88 -13.73 0.98
CA THR A 496 24.94 -12.80 1.41
C THR A 496 25.05 -12.65 2.93
N ARG A 497 23.99 -12.94 3.66
CA ARG A 497 23.94 -12.86 5.13
C ARG A 497 22.82 -13.74 5.67
N LYS A 498 22.87 -14.07 6.96
CA LYS A 498 21.78 -14.79 7.62
C LYS A 498 20.51 -13.93 7.63
N ARG A 499 19.46 -14.44 6.98
CA ARG A 499 18.12 -13.80 6.91
C ARG A 499 17.00 -14.71 7.43
N ILE A 500 17.32 -15.98 7.69
CA ILE A 500 16.34 -17.04 7.95
C ILE A 500 16.58 -17.62 9.33
N VAL A 501 15.53 -17.71 10.13
CA VAL A 501 15.44 -18.65 11.26
C VAL A 501 14.47 -19.75 10.89
N LEU A 502 14.95 -21.00 10.86
CA LEU A 502 14.13 -22.19 10.70
C LEU A 502 13.93 -22.87 12.05
N GLY A 503 12.71 -23.32 12.28
CA GLY A 503 12.30 -24.04 13.47
C GLY A 503 11.65 -25.37 13.15
N GLY A 504 11.95 -26.40 13.93
CA GLY A 504 11.29 -27.70 13.86
C GLY A 504 11.03 -28.26 15.25
N GLY A 505 10.17 -29.27 15.34
CA GLY A 505 9.94 -29.95 16.60
C GLY A 505 8.71 -30.85 16.72
N VAL A 506 7.75 -30.79 15.79
CA VAL A 506 6.42 -31.39 16.00
C VAL A 506 5.93 -32.21 14.80
N VAL A 507 5.28 -31.58 13.81
CA VAL A 507 4.49 -32.27 12.77
C VAL A 507 5.27 -32.42 11.47
N PHE A 508 6.01 -31.39 11.09
CA PHE A 508 6.70 -31.28 9.80
C PHE A 508 8.22 -31.29 9.97
N ASN A 509 8.73 -32.14 10.87
CA ASN A 509 10.16 -32.25 11.16
C ASN A 509 10.97 -32.69 9.93
N THR A 510 10.46 -33.69 9.20
CA THR A 510 11.10 -34.17 7.96
C THR A 510 11.14 -33.06 6.93
N ASP A 511 10.03 -32.37 6.68
CA ASP A 511 9.96 -31.23 5.76
C ASP A 511 10.92 -30.10 6.14
N THR A 512 11.00 -29.79 7.43
CA THR A 512 11.88 -28.74 7.95
C THR A 512 13.35 -29.13 7.75
N ASN A 513 13.72 -30.38 8.03
CA ASN A 513 15.06 -30.91 7.81
C ASN A 513 15.41 -30.94 6.32
N ASP A 514 14.50 -31.38 5.45
CA ASP A 514 14.70 -31.40 4.00
C ASP A 514 14.93 -29.99 3.45
N PHE A 515 14.17 -29.00 3.92
CA PHE A 515 14.36 -27.61 3.52
C PHE A 515 15.66 -27.04 4.06
N ALA A 516 16.05 -27.37 5.30
CA ALA A 516 17.34 -26.96 5.87
C ALA A 516 18.53 -27.55 5.08
N ASN A 517 18.45 -28.82 4.68
CA ASN A 517 19.44 -29.48 3.82
C ASN A 517 19.50 -28.81 2.43
N LEU A 518 18.35 -28.39 1.89
CA LEU A 518 18.29 -27.64 0.65
C LEU A 518 18.94 -26.25 0.77
N LEU A 519 18.69 -25.51 1.86
CA LEU A 519 19.39 -24.24 2.10
C LEU A 519 20.91 -24.45 2.17
N THR A 520 21.35 -25.51 2.84
CA THR A 520 22.77 -25.88 2.96
C THR A 520 23.38 -26.21 1.60
N SER A 521 22.70 -26.99 0.75
CA SER A 521 23.20 -27.35 -0.57
C SER A 521 23.34 -26.15 -1.52
N PHE A 522 22.51 -25.12 -1.32
CA PHE A 522 22.61 -23.83 -2.02
C PHE A 522 23.56 -22.82 -1.35
N GLY A 523 24.18 -23.18 -0.22
CA GLY A 523 25.09 -22.29 0.52
C GLY A 523 24.40 -21.07 1.14
N VAL A 524 23.09 -21.16 1.43
CA VAL A 524 22.34 -20.09 2.10
C VAL A 524 22.59 -20.18 3.60
N PRO A 525 23.07 -19.11 4.26
CA PRO A 525 23.27 -19.11 5.69
C PRO A 525 21.93 -18.91 6.43
N TYR A 526 21.66 -19.76 7.42
CA TYR A 526 20.45 -19.71 8.27
C TYR A 526 20.79 -20.00 9.73
N SER A 527 19.85 -19.72 10.62
CA SER A 527 19.83 -20.24 11.99
C SER A 527 18.80 -21.35 12.09
N TYR A 528 19.16 -22.47 12.72
CA TYR A 528 18.26 -23.60 12.94
C TYR A 528 18.01 -23.80 14.42
N ILE A 529 16.74 -23.88 14.82
CA ILE A 529 16.34 -24.16 16.18
C ILE A 529 15.47 -25.41 16.16
N PHE A 530 15.91 -26.45 16.87
CA PHE A 530 15.14 -27.66 17.05
C PHE A 530 14.69 -27.77 18.51
N ARG A 531 13.42 -28.12 18.72
CA ARG A 531 12.91 -28.49 20.04
C ARG A 531 11.97 -29.68 19.86
N ASP A 532 12.33 -30.84 20.38
CA ASP A 532 11.43 -31.99 20.34
C ASP A 532 10.21 -31.75 21.24
N LEU A 533 9.06 -31.50 20.60
CA LEU A 533 7.78 -31.31 21.26
C LEU A 533 6.82 -32.48 20.99
N SER A 534 7.27 -33.52 20.28
CA SER A 534 6.45 -34.71 19.99
C SER A 534 5.95 -35.40 21.26
N LYS A 535 6.73 -35.29 22.34
CA LYS A 535 6.42 -35.80 23.68
C LYS A 535 5.22 -35.11 24.36
N TYR A 536 4.73 -33.97 23.85
CA TYR A 536 3.57 -33.24 24.41
C TYR A 536 2.26 -33.51 23.66
N GLY A 537 2.24 -34.50 22.74
CA GLY A 537 1.09 -34.80 21.91
C GLY A 537 0.76 -33.70 20.89
N GLY A 538 -0.28 -33.90 20.07
CA GLY A 538 -0.67 -32.97 18.98
C GLY A 538 -1.04 -31.54 19.41
N LEU A 539 -0.92 -31.20 20.70
CA LEU A 539 -1.12 -29.86 21.26
C LEU A 539 0.06 -28.91 21.03
N ALA A 540 1.18 -29.39 20.49
CA ALA A 540 2.36 -28.57 20.21
C ALA A 540 2.38 -27.91 18.81
N HIS A 541 1.46 -28.28 17.89
CA HIS A 541 1.36 -27.67 16.56
C HIS A 541 0.46 -26.43 16.59
N ASN A 542 0.89 -25.38 17.30
CA ASN A 542 0.19 -24.08 17.33
C ASN A 542 1.16 -22.92 17.63
N TRP A 543 0.66 -21.68 17.53
CA TRP A 543 1.44 -20.47 17.83
C TRP A 543 2.00 -20.43 19.25
N ASN A 544 1.38 -21.14 20.18
CA ASN A 544 1.72 -21.13 21.58
C ASN A 544 2.20 -22.51 22.02
N ALA A 545 3.03 -23.16 21.19
CA ALA A 545 3.59 -24.49 21.43
C ALA A 545 4.31 -24.52 22.80
N TYR A 546 3.51 -24.69 23.85
CA TYR A 546 3.90 -24.83 25.24
C TYR A 546 4.12 -26.32 25.49
N ASP A 547 5.04 -26.55 26.41
CA ASP A 547 5.00 -27.67 27.32
C ASP A 547 3.78 -27.46 28.24
N ASN A 548 2.68 -28.18 28.02
CA ASN A 548 1.58 -28.25 28.99
C ASN A 548 2.01 -29.09 30.20
N ASP A 549 3.10 -28.71 30.86
CA ASP A 549 3.24 -29.05 32.26
C ASP A 549 2.22 -28.17 32.99
N PHE A 550 1.15 -28.79 33.48
CA PHE A 550 0.06 -28.17 34.26
C PHE A 550 0.55 -27.50 35.58
N SER A 551 1.86 -27.25 35.73
CA SER A 551 2.56 -26.77 36.92
C SER A 551 2.55 -25.25 37.10
N GLY A 552 1.98 -24.49 36.14
CA GLY A 552 1.68 -23.07 36.33
C GLY A 552 2.88 -22.13 36.49
N ASN A 553 4.11 -22.57 36.20
CA ASN A 553 5.32 -21.78 36.45
C ASN A 553 6.42 -21.95 35.37
N ALA A 554 6.27 -21.34 34.18
CA ALA A 554 7.41 -20.93 33.34
C ALA A 554 7.01 -19.90 32.24
N PRO A 555 7.63 -18.70 32.16
CA PRO A 555 7.25 -17.66 31.18
C PRO A 555 7.81 -17.83 29.74
N ASN A 556 8.63 -18.84 29.45
CA ASN A 556 9.45 -18.88 28.23
C ASN A 556 9.00 -19.94 27.21
N GLY A 557 7.89 -19.67 26.51
CA GLY A 557 7.36 -20.52 25.44
C GLY A 557 8.23 -20.61 24.17
N TRP A 558 7.86 -21.47 23.21
CA TRP A 558 8.58 -21.59 21.92
C TRP A 558 8.72 -20.24 21.20
N CYS A 559 7.66 -19.43 21.18
CA CYS A 559 7.68 -18.11 20.56
C CYS A 559 8.73 -17.16 21.15
N THR A 560 8.95 -17.12 22.47
CA THR A 560 9.96 -16.21 23.05
C THR A 560 11.37 -16.61 22.61
N THR A 561 11.66 -17.91 22.59
CA THR A 561 12.96 -18.43 22.11
C THR A 561 13.15 -18.12 20.61
N PHE A 562 12.13 -18.41 19.82
CA PHE A 562 12.19 -18.28 18.36
C PHE A 562 12.28 -16.81 17.92
N VAL A 563 11.47 -15.93 18.51
CA VAL A 563 11.50 -14.50 18.25
C VAL A 563 12.82 -13.89 18.71
N SER A 564 13.39 -14.32 19.83
CA SER A 564 14.71 -13.85 20.28
C SER A 564 15.80 -14.12 19.25
N ALA A 565 15.84 -15.34 18.70
CA ALA A 565 16.79 -15.67 17.63
C ALA A 565 16.55 -14.84 16.36
N LEU A 566 15.29 -14.61 16.00
CA LEU A 566 14.93 -13.79 14.84
C LEU A 566 15.36 -12.32 15.03
N MET A 567 15.07 -11.74 16.19
CA MET A 567 15.49 -10.39 16.52
C MET A 567 17.01 -10.25 16.65
N SER A 568 17.71 -11.32 17.02
CA SER A 568 19.18 -11.35 17.01
C SER A 568 19.75 -11.22 15.59
N LEU A 569 19.09 -11.79 14.58
CA LEU A 569 19.47 -11.58 13.17
C LEU A 569 19.21 -10.14 12.71
N VAL A 570 18.13 -9.52 13.20
CA VAL A 570 17.77 -8.14 12.87
C VAL A 570 18.79 -7.16 13.46
N ALA A 571 19.26 -7.42 14.68
CA ALA A 571 20.24 -6.59 15.39
C ALA A 571 21.69 -6.81 14.93
N ALA A 572 21.99 -7.91 14.23
CA ALA A 572 23.36 -8.22 13.81
C ALA A 572 23.95 -7.16 12.85
N PRO A 573 25.26 -6.86 12.93
CA PRO A 573 25.93 -5.98 11.99
C PRO A 573 25.73 -6.45 10.55
N LYS A 574 25.44 -5.50 9.66
CA LYS A 574 25.29 -5.77 8.23
C LYS A 574 26.68 -5.64 7.62
N GLY A 575 27.27 -6.78 7.23
CA GLY A 575 28.57 -6.85 6.56
C GLY A 575 28.57 -6.30 5.15
#